data_AF-A0A540W8Z5-F1
#
_entry.id   AF-A0A540W8Z5-F1
#
_cell.length_a   1.000
_cell.length_b   1.000
_cell.length_c   1.000
_cell.angle_alpha   90.00
_cell.angle_beta   90.00
_cell.angle_gamma   90.00
#
_symmetry.space_group_name_H-M   'P 1'
#
loop_
_entity.id
_entity.type
_entity.pdbx_description
1 polymer ?
#
loop_
_entity_poly.entity_id
_entity_poly.type
_entity_poly.pdbx_seq_one_letter_code
_entity_poly.pdbx_strand_id
1 'polypeptide(L)'
;METVEFTVGPLPPGAGPFLTDQLAALLADHPSAVVVRCEVSAVERPTRADLDHLARLRLTARRAGRELVLAGIPPRLRLLLELTGLAEAFELTGLAEAFELTGLGEAFGCSDVGAGQPHREPP
;
A
#
# COMPACT_ATOMS: atom_id res chain seq x y z
N MET A 1 2.57 12.77 14.50
CA MET A 1 1.72 11.87 13.68
C MET A 1 1.54 10.60 14.47
N GLU A 2 0.30 10.27 14.85
CA GLU A 2 0.04 8.97 15.48
C GLU A 2 0.14 7.88 14.40
N THR A 3 0.87 6.82 14.73
CA THR A 3 1.08 5.65 13.86
C THR A 3 0.50 4.44 14.56
N VAL A 4 -0.33 3.67 13.87
CA VAL A 4 -0.87 2.41 14.37
C VAL A 4 -0.20 1.24 13.68
N GLU A 5 0.00 0.15 14.42
CA GLU A 5 0.61 -1.06 13.91
C GLU A 5 -0.47 -2.05 13.48
N PHE A 6 -0.31 -2.62 12.29
CA PHE A 6 -1.18 -3.64 11.75
C PHE A 6 -0.31 -4.80 11.29
N THR A 7 -0.42 -5.96 11.95
CA THR A 7 0.40 -7.12 11.61
C THR A 7 -0.36 -8.06 10.69
N VAL A 8 0.26 -8.43 9.58
CA VAL A 8 -0.31 -9.38 8.62
C VAL A 8 0.38 -10.72 8.83
N GLY A 9 -0.32 -11.65 9.47
CA GLY A 9 0.14 -13.03 9.63
C GLY A 9 0.08 -13.83 8.32
N PRO A 10 0.33 -15.15 8.37
CA PRO A 10 0.13 -16.02 7.21
C PRO A 10 -1.28 -15.85 6.66
N LEU A 11 -1.38 -15.43 5.40
CA LEU A 11 -2.65 -15.13 4.77
C LEU A 11 -3.21 -16.37 4.06
N PRO A 12 -4.33 -16.95 4.53
CA PRO A 12 -5.02 -17.93 3.74
C PRO A 12 -5.64 -17.26 2.50
N PRO A 13 -5.82 -18.00 1.39
CA PRO A 13 -6.56 -17.50 0.25
C PRO A 13 -7.95 -17.03 0.67
N GLY A 14 -8.33 -15.82 0.27
CA GLY A 14 -9.65 -15.25 0.59
C GLY A 14 -9.73 -14.48 1.92
N ALA A 15 -8.62 -14.28 2.64
CA ALA A 15 -8.58 -13.47 3.86
C ALA A 15 -8.85 -11.96 3.63
N GLY A 16 -8.82 -11.50 2.38
CA GLY A 16 -8.95 -10.08 2.01
C GLY A 16 -10.06 -9.31 2.75
N PRO A 17 -11.35 -9.73 2.67
CA PRO A 17 -12.45 -9.03 3.34
C PRO A 17 -12.24 -8.93 4.86
N PHE A 18 -11.82 -10.04 5.48
CA PHE A 18 -11.55 -10.09 6.91
C PHE A 18 -10.42 -9.14 7.34
N LEU A 19 -9.35 -9.04 6.56
CA LEU A 19 -8.26 -8.10 6.81
C LEU A 19 -8.70 -6.65 6.64
N THR A 20 -9.51 -6.36 5.62
CA THR A 20 -10.03 -5.01 5.41
C THR A 20 -10.98 -4.58 6.52
N ASP A 21 -11.81 -5.50 7.03
CA ASP A 21 -12.73 -5.22 8.14
C ASP A 21 -11.95 -4.97 9.44
N GLN A 22 -10.93 -5.79 9.72
CA GLN A 22 -10.05 -5.58 10.88
C GLN A 22 -9.31 -4.24 10.81
N LEU A 23 -8.78 -3.87 9.64
CA LEU A 23 -8.12 -2.57 9.47
C LEU A 23 -9.12 -1.41 9.64
N ALA A 24 -10.33 -1.53 9.10
CA ALA A 24 -11.36 -0.51 9.25
C ALA A 24 -11.77 -0.32 10.72
N ALA A 25 -11.91 -1.42 11.48
CA ALA A 25 -12.16 -1.38 12.91
C ALA A 25 -11.01 -0.69 13.68
N LEU A 26 -9.76 -1.07 13.41
CA LEU A 26 -8.58 -0.44 14.01
C LEU A 26 -8.54 1.07 13.75
N LEU A 27 -8.84 1.49 12.52
CA LEU A 27 -8.86 2.91 12.15
C LEU A 27 -10.02 3.69 12.80
N ALA A 28 -11.15 3.02 13.07
CA ALA A 28 -12.26 3.62 13.80
C ALA A 28 -11.92 3.83 15.28
N ASP A 29 -11.19 2.90 15.89
CA ASP A 29 -10.72 2.99 17.28
C ASP A 29 -9.58 4.01 17.44
N HIS A 30 -8.84 4.29 16.35
CA HIS A 30 -7.72 5.25 16.31
C HIS A 30 -7.96 6.40 15.33
N PRO A 31 -8.90 7.33 15.61
CA PRO A 31 -9.28 8.41 14.69
C PRO A 31 -8.17 9.45 14.47
N SER A 32 -7.14 9.47 15.31
CA SER A 32 -6.00 10.40 15.21
C SER A 32 -4.80 9.77 14.48
N ALA A 33 -4.82 8.45 14.26
CA ALA A 33 -3.80 7.78 13.47
C ALA A 33 -3.85 8.27 12.03
N VAL A 34 -2.69 8.65 11.49
CA VAL A 34 -2.56 9.11 10.10
C VAL A 34 -1.78 8.12 9.24
N VAL A 35 -0.93 7.31 9.89
CA VAL A 35 -0.09 6.29 9.26
C VAL A 35 -0.41 4.93 9.86
N VAL A 36 -0.59 3.94 9.00
CA VAL A 36 -0.73 2.53 9.36
C VAL A 36 0.56 1.81 8.97
N ARG A 37 1.34 1.37 9.96
CA ARG A 37 2.53 0.56 9.73
C ARG A 37 2.11 -0.91 9.64
N CYS A 38 2.18 -1.45 8.44
CA CYS A 38 1.76 -2.80 8.09
C CYS A 38 2.98 -3.74 8.11
N GLU A 39 3.08 -4.59 9.13
CA GLU A 39 4.17 -5.55 9.29
C GLU A 39 3.91 -6.80 8.45
N VAL A 40 4.83 -7.12 7.53
CA VAL A 40 4.68 -8.21 6.54
C VAL A 40 5.84 -9.23 6.57
N SER A 41 6.70 -9.20 7.59
CA SER A 41 7.82 -10.15 7.74
C SER A 41 7.40 -11.62 7.76
N ALA A 42 6.17 -11.94 8.15
CA ALA A 42 5.65 -13.30 8.15
C ALA A 42 5.31 -13.85 6.75
N VAL A 43 5.34 -13.02 5.69
CA VAL A 43 4.96 -13.41 4.31
C VAL A 43 6.18 -13.93 3.54
N GLU A 44 6.70 -15.09 3.92
CA GLU A 44 7.94 -15.65 3.34
C GLU A 44 7.79 -16.08 1.87
N ARG A 45 6.61 -16.58 1.49
CA ARG A 45 6.29 -17.07 0.13
C ARG A 45 5.10 -16.32 -0.45
N PRO A 46 5.29 -15.06 -0.88
CA PRO A 46 4.21 -14.26 -1.42
C PRO A 46 3.64 -14.85 -2.71
N THR A 47 2.32 -14.83 -2.76
CA THR A 47 1.46 -15.28 -3.85
C THR A 47 0.69 -14.09 -4.42
N ARG A 48 -0.02 -14.29 -5.53
CA ARG A 48 -0.94 -13.28 -6.08
C ARG A 48 -2.05 -12.90 -5.10
N ALA A 49 -2.52 -13.84 -4.28
CA ALA A 49 -3.55 -13.57 -3.28
C ALA A 49 -3.03 -12.58 -2.22
N ASP A 50 -1.77 -12.71 -1.81
CA ASP A 50 -1.15 -11.80 -0.85
C ASP A 50 -1.05 -10.38 -1.41
N LEU A 51 -0.71 -10.23 -2.70
CA LEU A 51 -0.69 -8.92 -3.36
C LEU A 51 -2.09 -8.29 -3.45
N ASP A 52 -3.14 -9.08 -3.75
CA ASP A 52 -4.53 -8.60 -3.75
C ASP A 52 -4.96 -8.15 -2.34
N HIS A 53 -4.60 -8.90 -1.31
CA HIS A 53 -4.88 -8.54 0.08
C HIS A 53 -4.18 -7.23 0.46
N LEU A 54 -2.90 -7.05 0.13
CA LEU A 54 -2.15 -5.82 0.39
C LEU A 54 -2.76 -4.63 -0.36
N ALA A 55 -3.11 -4.80 -1.64
CA ALA A 55 -3.74 -3.76 -2.44
C ALA A 55 -5.10 -3.31 -1.84
N ARG A 56 -5.89 -4.26 -1.34
CA ARG A 56 -7.14 -3.98 -0.64
C ARG A 56 -6.91 -3.23 0.67
N LEU A 57 -5.93 -3.63 1.48
CA LEU A 57 -5.57 -2.94 2.71
C LEU A 57 -5.17 -1.49 2.42
N ARG A 58 -4.35 -1.27 1.39
CA ARG A 58 -3.96 0.08 0.96
C ARG A 58 -5.16 0.92 0.55
N LEU A 59 -6.08 0.34 -0.22
CA LEU A 59 -7.30 1.01 -0.64
C LEU A 59 -8.19 1.37 0.56
N THR A 60 -8.32 0.48 1.54
CA THR A 60 -9.09 0.72 2.78
C THR A 60 -8.47 1.86 3.58
N ALA A 61 -7.16 1.84 3.82
CA ALA A 61 -6.46 2.93 4.50
C ALA A 61 -6.64 4.27 3.76
N ARG A 62 -6.44 4.26 2.43
CA ARG A 62 -6.59 5.46 1.60
C ARG A 62 -8.01 6.03 1.64
N ARG A 63 -9.03 5.18 1.61
CA ARG A 63 -10.44 5.60 1.73
C ARG A 63 -10.76 6.23 3.09
N ALA A 64 -10.07 5.79 4.14
CA ALA A 64 -10.12 6.41 5.46
C ALA A 64 -9.22 7.65 5.59
N GLY A 65 -8.60 8.12 4.50
CA GLY A 65 -7.68 9.26 4.50
C GLY A 65 -6.36 8.98 5.22
N ARG A 66 -5.97 7.70 5.31
CA ARG A 66 -4.76 7.23 5.98
C ARG A 66 -3.73 6.75 4.98
N GLU A 67 -2.48 6.87 5.39
CA GLU A 67 -1.37 6.28 4.69
C GLU A 67 -1.10 4.88 5.20
N LEU A 68 -0.65 3.98 4.33
CA LEU A 68 -0.27 2.63 4.70
C LEU A 68 1.15 2.36 4.23
N VAL A 69 2.00 2.09 5.21
CA VAL A 69 3.44 1.91 5.06
C VAL A 69 3.75 0.45 5.32
N LEU A 70 4.46 -0.21 4.41
CA LEU A 70 4.89 -1.59 4.62
C LEU A 70 6.20 -1.62 5.42
N ALA A 71 6.29 -2.51 6.39
CA ALA A 71 7.46 -2.76 7.24
C ALA A 71 7.85 -4.25 7.21
N GLY A 72 9.14 -4.53 7.39
CA GLY A 72 9.66 -5.91 7.43
C GLY A 72 9.52 -6.67 6.11
N ILE A 73 9.60 -5.97 4.98
CA ILE A 73 9.31 -6.53 3.65
C ILE A 73 10.36 -7.59 3.26
N PRO A 74 9.99 -8.88 3.11
CA PRO A 74 10.94 -9.89 2.66
C PRO A 74 11.34 -9.65 1.19
N PRO A 75 12.59 -9.98 0.79
CA PRO A 75 13.11 -9.66 -0.55
C PRO A 75 12.25 -10.17 -1.70
N ARG A 76 11.62 -11.33 -1.53
CA ARG A 76 10.73 -11.92 -2.54
C ARG A 76 9.44 -11.12 -2.71
N LEU A 77 8.88 -10.59 -1.62
CA LEU A 77 7.69 -9.73 -1.68
C LEU A 77 8.04 -8.39 -2.33
N ARG A 78 9.20 -7.82 -1.98
CA ARG A 78 9.72 -6.61 -2.62
C ARG A 78 9.80 -6.76 -4.14
N LEU A 79 10.46 -7.81 -4.63
CA LEU A 79 10.57 -8.08 -6.07
C LEU A 79 9.19 -8.18 -6.74
N LEU A 80 8.21 -8.84 -6.11
CA LEU A 80 6.87 -8.92 -6.66
C LEU A 80 6.14 -7.58 -6.68
N LEU A 81 6.33 -6.74 -5.66
CA LEU A 81 5.77 -5.38 -5.62
C LEU A 81 6.36 -4.52 -6.72
N GLU A 82 7.68 -4.61 -6.95
CA GLU A 82 8.38 -3.89 -8.04
C GLU A 82 7.90 -4.38 -9.41
N LEU A 83 7.88 -5.70 -9.66
CA LEU A 83 7.45 -6.30 -10.93
C LEU A 83 5.98 -6.01 -11.28
N THR A 84 5.13 -5.78 -10.28
CA THR A 84 3.71 -5.46 -10.48
C THR A 84 3.42 -3.96 -10.52
N GLY A 85 4.43 -3.11 -10.28
CA GLY A 85 4.25 -1.67 -10.10
C GLY A 85 3.52 -1.30 -8.80
N LEU A 86 3.18 -2.27 -7.95
CA LEU A 86 2.53 -2.03 -6.67
C LEU A 86 3.44 -1.29 -5.70
N ALA A 87 4.76 -1.40 -5.83
CA ALA A 87 5.72 -0.67 -5.01
C ALA A 87 5.46 0.84 -4.99
N GLU A 88 5.03 1.44 -6.12
CA GLU A 88 4.71 2.87 -6.21
C GLU A 88 3.43 3.26 -5.43
N ALA A 89 2.58 2.28 -5.14
CA ALA A 89 1.36 2.51 -4.37
C ALA A 89 1.59 2.49 -2.85
N PHE A 90 2.74 2.00 -2.38
CA PHE A 90 3.07 1.88 -0.95
C PHE A 90 4.30 2.72 -0.60
N GLU A 91 4.28 3.31 0.58
CA GLU A 91 5.53 3.77 1.20
C GLU A 91 6.23 2.57 1.84
N LEU A 92 7.45 2.27 1.40
CA LEU A 92 8.22 1.12 1.87
C LEU A 92 9.24 1.57 2.91
N THR A 93 9.07 1.16 4.17
CA THR A 93 10.05 1.47 5.22
C THR A 93 11.10 0.35 5.31
N GLY A 94 12.38 0.72 5.29
CA GLY A 94 13.51 -0.24 5.32
C GLY A 94 14.22 -0.45 3.99
N LEU A 95 14.09 0.48 3.04
CA LEU A 95 14.79 0.46 1.73
C LEU A 95 16.33 0.51 1.79
N ALA A 96 16.92 0.59 2.98
CA ALA A 96 18.34 0.91 3.17
C ALA A 96 19.32 -0.21 2.76
N GLU A 97 18.89 -1.47 2.61
CA GLU A 97 19.79 -2.55 2.20
C GLU A 97 19.11 -3.53 1.25
N ALA A 98 19.08 -3.19 -0.03
CA ALA A 98 19.12 -4.11 -1.19
C ALA A 98 18.70 -3.35 -2.44
N PHE A 99 19.55 -2.47 -2.97
CA PHE A 99 19.48 -2.09 -4.37
C PHE A 99 20.86 -1.62 -4.85
N GLU A 100 21.81 -2.54 -4.95
CA GLU A 100 22.82 -2.40 -6.01
C GLU A 100 22.20 -2.88 -7.32
N LEU A 101 21.18 -2.15 -7.77
CA LEU A 101 20.66 -2.18 -9.13
C LEU A 101 20.47 -0.72 -9.56
N THR A 102 21.58 0.02 -9.57
CA THR A 102 21.71 1.24 -10.37
C THR A 102 21.53 0.87 -11.82
N GLY A 103 20.30 1.01 -12.33
CA GLY A 103 20.01 0.65 -13.72
C GLY A 103 18.60 0.93 -14.24
N LEU A 104 17.70 1.59 -13.50
CA LEU A 104 16.42 2.09 -14.06
C LEU A 104 16.08 3.46 -13.46
N GLY A 105 16.98 4.42 -13.70
CA GLY A 105 16.62 5.83 -13.72
C GLY A 105 16.15 6.19 -15.12
N GLU A 106 15.05 6.94 -15.20
CA GLU A 106 14.50 7.60 -16.38
C GLU A 106 13.61 6.76 -17.30
N ALA A 107 12.30 6.72 -16.98
CA ALA A 107 11.24 6.86 -17.99
C ALA A 107 9.84 6.94 -17.34
N PHE A 108 9.50 8.01 -16.62
CA PHE A 108 8.09 8.44 -16.53
C PHE A 108 8.00 9.96 -16.46
N GLY A 109 8.16 10.57 -17.63
CA GLY A 109 7.70 11.93 -17.89
C GLY A 109 6.27 11.92 -18.43
N CYS A 110 5.45 12.82 -17.87
CA CYS A 110 4.17 13.35 -18.36
C CYS A 110 2.97 12.38 -18.45
N SER A 111 1.73 12.77 -18.11
CA SER A 111 1.14 14.11 -18.06
C SER A 111 0.02 14.22 -17.03
N ASP A 112 -0.03 15.39 -16.39
CA ASP A 112 -1.20 16.26 -16.27
C ASP A 112 -2.55 15.67 -16.73
N VAL A 113 -3.41 15.27 -15.77
CA VAL A 113 -4.86 15.26 -16.02
C VAL A 113 -5.37 16.60 -15.54
N GLY A 114 -5.50 17.50 -16.52
CA GLY A 114 -5.87 18.89 -16.35
C GLY A 114 -7.13 19.10 -15.53
N ALA A 115 -7.06 20.14 -14.71
CA ALA A 115 -8.20 20.83 -14.17
C ALA A 115 -9.04 21.42 -15.33
N GLY A 116 -10.26 20.91 -15.50
CA GLY A 116 -11.31 21.53 -16.29
C GLY A 116 -12.53 21.79 -15.40
N GLN A 117 -12.58 22.98 -14.82
CA GLN A 117 -13.73 23.50 -14.06
C GLN A 117 -14.93 23.85 -15.00
N PRO A 118 -16.13 24.08 -14.44
CA PRO A 118 -17.42 24.00 -15.15
C PRO A 118 -17.75 25.25 -15.98
N HIS A 119 -18.50 25.07 -17.08
CA HIS A 119 -19.18 26.16 -17.79
C HIS A 119 -20.50 25.63 -18.38
N ARG A 120 -21.64 25.93 -17.74
CA ARG A 120 -22.61 27.00 -18.05
C ARG A 120 -23.37 26.82 -19.38
N GLU A 121 -24.65 26.47 -19.22
CA GLU A 121 -25.80 26.81 -20.08
C GLU A 121 -25.77 28.32 -20.43
N PRO A 122 -26.02 28.74 -21.69
CA PRO A 122 -27.38 29.15 -22.15
C PRO A 122 -27.54 29.07 -23.71
N PRO A 123 -28.58 29.65 -24.37
CA PRO A 123 -29.86 30.22 -23.91
C PRO A 123 -31.11 29.39 -24.25
#